data_AF-A0A9E5K638-F1
#
_entry.id   AF-A0A9E5K638-F1
#
_cell.length_a   1.000
_cell.length_b   1.000
_cell.length_c   1.000
_cell.angle_alpha   90.00
_cell.angle_beta   90.00
_cell.angle_gamma   90.00
#
_symmetry.space_group_name_H-M   'P 1'
#
loop_
_entity.id
_entity.type
_entity.pdbx_description
1 polymer ?
#
loop_
_entity_poly.entity_id
_entity_poly.type
_entity_poly.pdbx_seq_one_letter_code
_entity_poly.pdbx_strand_id
1 'polypeptide(L)'
;MKPQLVPATLFLLSFLLSSCGMRRSQTNSAPINLGAFDFQALQNIRLDRFFEGPQAYLVIPNPIDSTQLRAFDFSQAAFQRAQSGVGLPGLQSGSSLDNSFLKVRVHHRFDSADQLVRPQDLSSASLNIQDPKYSQVMAYHALTSVSDYVKALGFTIDKSRELYVMVRSNSDPEQAGPTETSKEINAYYAHNTYQPQKPRFIQLFGDVAYPLGADRDVYWHEFGHHFNESITASRGIDDAGEKGALFTEGSALHECLADYLSESASRKGYIGRWAARNLPEIKPGNPLRSALSLNDSKNYFPFVSAYQSSSGAPEKYDVAEWCTRVLWDIRSQFENENKETGAFLSDRTVFAAVGILPKNASLTDFKNALVEADRSLNGGTHANFIPSVFSRRGFLGKGSSLNQPLRLQINPVGFREYNNQTYMVPANSSADEIVFALAITNPNSSAARNVRLQIVSSDPAVIPYVEMQGFGDLAASSTIRLSGSKYDDYLGSVSLALDRRYASGRSRIRFILKVVSENAPDTALPVELGL
;
A
#
# COMPACT_ATOMS: atom_id res chain seq x y z
N MET A 1 -11.75 -49.23 -71.91
CA MET A 1 -10.57 -49.95 -71.39
C MET A 1 -9.44 -48.94 -71.20
N LYS A 2 -8.75 -49.03 -70.05
CA LYS A 2 -7.71 -48.14 -69.47
C LYS A 2 -6.43 -48.03 -70.33
N PRO A 3 -5.56 -47.00 -70.14
CA PRO A 3 -4.58 -46.92 -69.01
C PRO A 3 -4.61 -45.55 -68.29
N GLN A 4 -4.78 -45.46 -66.96
CA GLN A 4 -3.82 -45.59 -65.84
C GLN A 4 -2.76 -44.48 -65.69
N LEU A 5 -3.01 -43.62 -64.70
CA LEU A 5 -2.17 -42.59 -64.05
C LEU A 5 -1.11 -43.22 -63.11
N VAL A 6 0.09 -42.60 -63.01
CA VAL A 6 0.88 -42.31 -61.77
C VAL A 6 1.92 -41.18 -62.10
N PRO A 7 2.63 -40.53 -61.14
CA PRO A 7 2.37 -39.15 -60.71
C PRO A 7 3.51 -38.15 -61.02
N ALA A 8 3.20 -36.85 -60.94
CA ALA A 8 4.16 -35.77 -61.03
C ALA A 8 4.77 -35.42 -59.66
N THR A 9 6.09 -35.28 -59.65
CA THR A 9 6.97 -34.96 -58.52
C THR A 9 7.46 -33.50 -58.64
N LEU A 10 7.82 -32.88 -57.51
CA LEU A 10 8.43 -31.53 -57.30
C LEU A 10 7.45 -30.32 -57.38
N PHE A 11 7.47 -29.30 -56.52
CA PHE A 11 8.53 -28.68 -55.70
C PHE A 11 7.95 -28.19 -54.35
N LEU A 12 8.60 -28.53 -53.22
CA LEU A 12 8.37 -27.93 -51.90
C LEU A 12 9.30 -26.72 -51.73
N LEU A 13 8.73 -25.55 -51.41
CA LEU A 13 9.47 -24.37 -50.95
C LEU A 13 9.56 -24.44 -49.42
N SER A 14 10.75 -24.73 -48.91
CA SER A 14 11.06 -24.72 -47.47
C SER A 14 11.31 -23.29 -47.00
N PHE A 15 10.36 -22.70 -46.28
CA PHE A 15 10.61 -21.51 -45.47
C PHE A 15 11.34 -21.93 -44.18
N LEU A 16 12.60 -21.53 -44.06
CA LEU A 16 13.38 -21.62 -42.83
C LEU A 16 12.85 -20.58 -41.83
N LEU A 17 11.97 -21.01 -40.92
CA LEU A 17 11.69 -20.27 -39.69
C LEU A 17 12.91 -20.40 -38.78
N SER A 18 13.75 -19.37 -38.81
CA SER A 18 14.82 -19.15 -37.85
C SER A 18 14.20 -18.96 -36.47
N SER A 19 14.31 -19.98 -35.63
CA SER A 19 13.95 -19.95 -34.22
C SER A 19 14.98 -19.11 -33.47
N CYS A 20 14.75 -17.79 -33.43
CA CYS A 20 15.36 -16.93 -32.42
C CYS A 20 14.86 -17.39 -31.05
N GLY A 21 15.61 -18.30 -30.42
CA GLY A 21 15.48 -18.61 -29.01
C GLY A 21 15.79 -17.36 -28.21
N MET A 22 14.76 -16.58 -27.86
CA MET A 22 14.87 -15.63 -26.77
C MET A 22 15.23 -16.43 -25.52
N ARG A 23 16.49 -16.30 -25.07
CA ARG A 23 16.86 -16.61 -23.70
C ARG A 23 15.99 -15.72 -22.79
N ARG A 24 14.87 -16.27 -22.31
CA ARG A 24 14.16 -15.72 -21.15
C ARG A 24 15.18 -15.68 -20.01
N SER A 25 15.57 -14.48 -19.61
CA SER A 25 16.15 -14.25 -18.28
C SER A 25 15.12 -14.77 -17.29
N GLN A 26 15.36 -15.96 -16.72
CA GLN A 26 14.58 -16.48 -15.61
C GLN A 26 14.83 -15.53 -14.43
N THR A 27 13.96 -14.55 -14.27
CA THR A 27 13.78 -13.92 -12.97
C THR A 27 13.30 -15.03 -12.04
N ASN A 28 14.02 -15.28 -10.94
CA ASN A 28 13.72 -16.31 -9.94
C ASN A 28 12.39 -16.07 -9.16
N SER A 29 11.41 -15.40 -9.77
CA SER A 29 10.07 -15.29 -9.23
C SER A 29 9.41 -16.66 -9.33
N ALA A 30 9.23 -17.33 -8.20
CA ALA A 30 8.41 -18.53 -8.11
C ALA A 30 7.04 -18.25 -8.77
N PRO A 31 6.46 -19.21 -9.53
CA PRO A 31 5.15 -19.01 -10.12
C PRO A 31 4.14 -18.65 -9.03
N ILE A 32 3.34 -17.61 -9.27
CA ILE A 32 2.28 -17.22 -8.34
C ILE A 32 1.28 -18.37 -8.29
N ASN A 33 1.16 -19.00 -7.12
CA ASN A 33 0.20 -20.07 -6.92
C ASN A 33 -1.20 -19.46 -6.73
N LEU A 34 -1.89 -19.22 -7.83
CA LEU A 34 -3.25 -18.70 -7.82
C LEU A 34 -4.25 -19.85 -7.64
N GLY A 35 -5.17 -19.66 -6.71
CA GLY A 35 -6.34 -20.52 -6.54
C GLY A 35 -7.33 -20.40 -7.69
N ALA A 36 -8.43 -21.15 -7.57
CA ALA A 36 -9.55 -21.08 -8.50
C ALA A 36 -10.19 -19.68 -8.50
N PHE A 37 -10.51 -19.19 -9.69
CA PHE A 37 -11.27 -17.97 -9.89
C PHE A 37 -12.77 -18.28 -9.80
N ASP A 38 -13.43 -17.76 -8.78
CA ASP A 38 -14.85 -18.01 -8.51
C ASP A 38 -15.71 -16.79 -8.89
N PHE A 39 -16.10 -16.76 -10.15
CA PHE A 39 -16.92 -15.68 -10.69
C PHE A 39 -18.29 -15.54 -10.01
N GLN A 40 -18.92 -16.66 -9.65
CA GLN A 40 -20.24 -16.64 -9.02
C GLN A 40 -20.15 -16.06 -7.60
N ALA A 41 -19.12 -16.44 -6.84
CA ALA A 41 -18.85 -15.83 -5.54
C ALA A 41 -18.61 -14.32 -5.67
N LEU A 42 -17.81 -13.88 -6.64
CA LEU A 42 -17.55 -12.45 -6.88
C LEU A 42 -18.84 -11.67 -7.19
N GLN A 43 -19.75 -12.24 -7.99
CA GLN A 43 -21.06 -11.61 -8.25
C GLN A 43 -21.94 -11.55 -7.00
N ASN A 44 -21.92 -12.60 -6.15
CA ASN A 44 -22.68 -12.61 -4.91
C ASN A 44 -22.16 -11.56 -3.91
N ILE A 45 -20.83 -11.46 -3.77
CA ILE A 45 -20.14 -10.46 -2.94
C ILE A 45 -20.47 -9.06 -3.43
N ARG A 46 -20.40 -8.82 -4.75
CA ARG A 46 -20.75 -7.53 -5.39
C ARG A 46 -22.18 -7.08 -5.08
N LEU A 47 -23.11 -8.02 -4.95
CA LEU A 47 -24.50 -7.72 -4.63
C LEU A 47 -24.74 -7.60 -3.12
N ASP A 48 -23.68 -7.59 -2.31
CA ASP A 48 -23.71 -7.62 -0.85
C ASP A 48 -24.60 -8.76 -0.30
N ARG A 49 -24.67 -9.89 -1.03
CA ARG A 49 -25.52 -11.05 -0.71
C ARG A 49 -24.84 -12.00 0.27
N PHE A 50 -24.44 -11.47 1.42
CA PHE A 50 -23.97 -12.29 2.53
C PHE A 50 -25.17 -12.59 3.43
N PHE A 51 -25.86 -13.71 3.20
CA PHE A 51 -27.02 -14.10 4.02
C PHE A 51 -26.68 -15.16 5.08
N GLU A 52 -25.41 -15.54 5.18
CA GLU A 52 -24.95 -16.53 6.15
C GLU A 52 -24.70 -15.92 7.53
N GLY A 53 -24.94 -16.71 8.56
CA GLY A 53 -24.71 -16.32 9.96
C GLY A 53 -25.77 -15.37 10.54
N PRO A 54 -25.52 -14.86 11.77
CA PRO A 54 -26.36 -13.86 12.42
C PRO A 54 -26.54 -12.62 11.55
N GLN A 55 -27.73 -12.04 11.59
CA GLN A 55 -28.08 -10.87 10.78
C GLN A 55 -27.94 -9.57 11.58
N ALA A 56 -27.42 -8.54 10.93
CA ALA A 56 -27.38 -7.16 11.42
C ALA A 56 -27.93 -6.21 10.36
N TYR A 57 -28.12 -4.94 10.71
CA TYR A 57 -28.61 -3.91 9.80
C TYR A 57 -27.55 -2.80 9.67
N LEU A 58 -27.01 -2.60 8.47
CA LEU A 58 -25.97 -1.61 8.20
C LEU A 58 -26.38 -0.70 7.05
N VAL A 59 -25.78 0.49 7.00
CA VAL A 59 -25.91 1.41 5.86
C VAL A 59 -24.64 1.31 5.02
N ILE A 60 -24.75 0.61 3.89
CA ILE A 60 -23.62 0.15 3.08
C ILE A 60 -23.60 0.78 1.68
N PRO A 61 -22.42 1.19 1.17
CA PRO A 61 -21.12 1.08 1.83
C PRO A 61 -20.84 2.20 2.83
N ASN A 62 -21.58 3.29 2.75
CA ASN A 62 -21.53 4.38 3.71
C ASN A 62 -22.83 5.19 3.63
N PRO A 63 -23.09 6.05 4.64
CA PRO A 63 -24.35 6.78 4.72
C PRO A 63 -24.68 7.65 3.52
N ILE A 64 -23.71 8.38 2.97
CA ILE A 64 -23.96 9.34 1.89
C ILE A 64 -24.46 8.61 0.64
N ASP A 65 -23.79 7.51 0.30
CA ASP A 65 -24.09 6.77 -0.91
C ASP A 65 -25.38 5.96 -0.80
N SER A 66 -25.64 5.36 0.37
CA SER A 66 -26.86 4.57 0.57
C SER A 66 -28.12 5.42 0.64
N THR A 67 -28.04 6.61 1.24
CA THR A 67 -29.22 7.49 1.37
C THR A 67 -29.46 8.33 0.11
N GLN A 68 -28.53 8.33 -0.85
CA GLN A 68 -28.51 9.24 -2.01
C GLN A 68 -28.68 10.72 -1.62
N LEU A 69 -28.27 11.07 -0.40
CA LEU A 69 -28.47 12.41 0.13
C LEU A 69 -27.42 13.34 -0.43
N ARG A 70 -27.83 14.56 -0.78
CA ARG A 70 -26.88 15.67 -0.90
C ARG A 70 -26.33 15.94 0.51
N ALA A 71 -25.03 16.17 0.60
CA ALA A 71 -24.14 16.02 1.77
C ALA A 71 -24.51 16.67 3.14
N PHE A 72 -25.70 17.25 3.31
CA PHE A 72 -26.05 18.12 4.44
C PHE A 72 -27.24 17.63 5.29
N ASP A 73 -28.03 16.66 4.86
CA ASP A 73 -29.31 16.34 5.51
C ASP A 73 -29.41 14.89 6.04
N PHE A 74 -28.36 14.44 6.74
CA PHE A 74 -28.38 13.13 7.36
C PHE A 74 -29.23 13.14 8.63
N SER A 75 -30.49 12.72 8.51
CA SER A 75 -31.38 12.48 9.64
C SER A 75 -31.37 11.01 10.08
N GLN A 76 -31.67 10.76 11.34
CA GLN A 76 -31.84 9.41 11.89
C GLN A 76 -32.88 8.58 11.10
N ALA A 77 -33.93 9.22 10.58
CA ALA A 77 -34.94 8.56 9.76
C ALA A 77 -34.38 8.17 8.38
N ALA A 78 -33.54 9.01 7.77
CA ALA A 78 -32.88 8.67 6.50
C ALA A 78 -31.88 7.52 6.70
N PHE A 79 -31.12 7.54 7.80
CA PHE A 79 -30.25 6.43 8.20
C PHE A 79 -31.01 5.11 8.29
N GLN A 80 -32.08 5.06 9.10
CA GLN A 80 -32.87 3.85 9.30
C GLN A 80 -33.50 3.32 8.00
N ARG A 81 -33.95 4.22 7.10
CA ARG A 81 -34.49 3.80 5.78
C ARG A 81 -33.43 3.24 4.85
N ALA A 82 -32.17 3.65 5.00
CA ALA A 82 -31.06 3.18 4.16
C ALA A 82 -30.39 1.91 4.70
N GLN A 83 -30.86 1.38 5.82
CA GLN A 83 -30.33 0.14 6.38
C GLN A 83 -30.71 -1.06 5.51
N SER A 84 -29.72 -1.90 5.23
CA SER A 84 -29.87 -3.21 4.63
C SER A 84 -29.47 -4.31 5.60
N GLY A 85 -30.17 -5.44 5.54
CA GLY A 85 -29.80 -6.63 6.29
C GLY A 85 -28.51 -7.23 5.74
N VAL A 86 -27.58 -7.57 6.63
CA VAL A 86 -26.31 -8.22 6.31
C VAL A 86 -26.03 -9.39 7.24
N GLY A 87 -25.45 -10.45 6.68
CA GLY A 87 -24.95 -11.60 7.41
C GLY A 87 -23.52 -11.40 7.91
N LEU A 88 -23.24 -12.08 9.03
CA LEU A 88 -21.94 -12.12 9.69
C LEU A 88 -21.42 -13.58 9.66
N PRO A 89 -20.80 -14.03 8.55
CA PRO A 89 -20.36 -15.41 8.39
C PRO A 89 -19.27 -15.79 9.40
N GLY A 90 -19.23 -17.07 9.75
CA GLY A 90 -18.21 -17.62 10.67
C GLY A 90 -18.34 -17.20 12.13
N LEU A 91 -19.36 -16.40 12.49
CA LEU A 91 -19.60 -15.98 13.86
C LEU A 91 -20.25 -17.12 14.67
N GLN A 92 -19.61 -17.54 15.75
CA GLN A 92 -20.12 -18.58 16.64
C GLN A 92 -21.14 -18.01 17.64
N SER A 93 -22.06 -18.83 18.14
CA SER A 93 -23.07 -18.37 19.10
C SER A 93 -22.42 -17.97 20.44
N GLY A 94 -22.77 -16.79 20.96
CA GLY A 94 -22.38 -16.33 22.30
C GLY A 94 -20.99 -15.69 22.43
N SER A 95 -20.17 -15.66 21.37
CA SER A 95 -18.90 -14.91 21.36
C SER A 95 -19.11 -13.42 21.07
N SER A 96 -18.11 -12.60 21.35
CA SER A 96 -17.95 -11.28 20.69
C SER A 96 -17.85 -11.46 19.17
N LEU A 97 -17.83 -10.34 18.42
CA LEU A 97 -17.57 -10.30 16.97
C LEU A 97 -16.12 -10.74 16.62
N ASP A 98 -15.83 -12.00 16.88
CA ASP A 98 -14.52 -12.62 16.76
C ASP A 98 -14.64 -13.96 16.01
N ASN A 99 -13.60 -14.31 15.26
CA ASN A 99 -13.37 -15.66 14.76
C ASN A 99 -11.90 -16.08 15.01
N SER A 100 -11.42 -17.15 14.36
CA SER A 100 -10.05 -17.65 14.57
C SER A 100 -8.96 -16.68 14.11
N PHE A 101 -9.29 -15.73 13.24
CA PHE A 101 -8.35 -14.76 12.67
C PHE A 101 -8.69 -13.32 13.08
N LEU A 102 -9.94 -12.90 12.91
CA LEU A 102 -10.40 -11.54 13.13
C LEU A 102 -10.91 -11.34 14.56
N LYS A 103 -10.48 -10.28 15.23
CA LYS A 103 -10.89 -9.87 16.58
C LYS A 103 -11.35 -8.41 16.57
N VAL A 104 -12.63 -8.13 16.78
CA VAL A 104 -13.15 -6.75 16.75
C VAL A 104 -13.20 -6.16 18.17
N ARG A 105 -12.64 -4.96 18.33
CA ARG A 105 -12.47 -4.25 19.60
C ARG A 105 -12.94 -2.79 19.45
N VAL A 106 -13.15 -2.13 20.57
CA VAL A 106 -13.44 -0.70 20.65
C VAL A 106 -12.12 0.08 20.70
N HIS A 107 -11.34 -0.10 21.76
CA HIS A 107 -10.18 0.76 22.08
C HIS A 107 -8.86 0.01 21.99
N HIS A 108 -8.77 -1.17 22.61
CA HIS A 108 -7.53 -1.95 22.68
C HIS A 108 -7.81 -3.45 22.72
N ARG A 109 -6.76 -4.28 22.59
CA ARG A 109 -6.93 -5.74 22.49
C ARG A 109 -7.54 -6.40 23.74
N PHE A 110 -7.49 -5.74 24.89
CA PHE A 110 -7.96 -6.21 26.19
C PHE A 110 -9.33 -5.64 26.60
N ASP A 111 -10.13 -5.13 25.66
CA ASP A 111 -11.47 -4.60 25.97
C ASP A 111 -12.33 -5.65 26.69
N SER A 112 -13.13 -5.21 27.65
CA SER A 112 -13.96 -6.10 28.45
C SER A 112 -15.19 -6.55 27.68
N ALA A 113 -15.70 -7.74 28.01
CA ALA A 113 -16.79 -8.39 27.26
C ALA A 113 -18.12 -7.62 27.24
N ASP A 114 -18.32 -6.66 28.14
CA ASP A 114 -19.47 -5.75 28.17
C ASP A 114 -19.36 -4.60 27.16
N GLN A 115 -18.16 -4.27 26.68
CA GLN A 115 -17.92 -3.28 25.63
C GLN A 115 -18.10 -3.87 24.22
N LEU A 116 -17.99 -5.19 24.10
CA LEU A 116 -17.98 -5.89 22.83
C LEU A 116 -19.40 -6.30 22.41
N VAL A 117 -19.70 -6.10 21.12
CA VAL A 117 -20.96 -6.56 20.52
C VAL A 117 -21.00 -8.08 20.48
N ARG A 118 -22.12 -8.65 20.93
CA ARG A 118 -22.44 -10.08 20.79
C ARG A 118 -23.59 -10.30 19.82
N PRO A 119 -23.81 -11.52 19.29
CA PRO A 119 -24.91 -11.82 18.37
C PRO A 119 -26.29 -11.33 18.83
N GLN A 120 -26.59 -11.39 20.13
CA GLN A 120 -27.87 -10.89 20.68
C GLN A 120 -27.99 -9.35 20.67
N ASP A 121 -26.88 -8.62 20.55
CA ASP A 121 -26.87 -7.16 20.58
C ASP A 121 -27.02 -6.55 19.17
N LEU A 122 -26.91 -7.35 18.10
CA LEU A 122 -26.80 -6.88 16.71
C LEU A 122 -27.92 -5.92 16.30
N SER A 123 -29.17 -6.22 16.64
CA SER A 123 -30.29 -5.33 16.32
C SER A 123 -30.18 -3.97 17.01
N SER A 124 -29.67 -3.93 18.24
CA SER A 124 -29.47 -2.68 18.99
C SER A 124 -28.23 -1.91 18.53
N ALA A 125 -27.15 -2.62 18.20
CA ALA A 125 -25.90 -2.05 17.69
C ALA A 125 -26.10 -1.31 16.37
N SER A 126 -27.07 -1.74 15.57
CA SER A 126 -27.41 -1.13 14.29
C SER A 126 -28.16 0.20 14.40
N LEU A 127 -28.64 0.62 15.58
CA LEU A 127 -29.59 1.74 15.67
C LEU A 127 -28.97 3.13 15.54
N ASN A 128 -27.69 3.30 15.87
CA ASN A 128 -27.05 4.61 15.89
C ASN A 128 -25.64 4.54 15.29
N ILE A 129 -25.43 5.28 14.20
CA ILE A 129 -24.14 5.32 13.50
C ILE A 129 -22.98 5.87 14.34
N GLN A 130 -23.29 6.68 15.36
CA GLN A 130 -22.29 7.24 16.27
C GLN A 130 -21.86 6.23 17.35
N ASP A 131 -22.69 5.23 17.63
CA ASP A 131 -22.39 4.23 18.64
C ASP A 131 -21.22 3.35 18.17
N PRO A 132 -20.15 3.17 18.97
CA PRO A 132 -19.05 2.28 18.62
C PRO A 132 -19.50 0.85 18.28
N LYS A 133 -20.63 0.38 18.82
CA LYS A 133 -21.22 -0.92 18.48
C LYS A 133 -21.58 -1.02 16.99
N TYR A 134 -22.06 0.07 16.37
CA TYR A 134 -22.30 0.10 14.92
C TYR A 134 -21.00 -0.13 14.15
N SER A 135 -19.92 0.59 14.53
CA SER A 135 -18.61 0.42 13.90
C SER A 135 -18.02 -0.98 14.11
N GLN A 136 -18.26 -1.62 15.26
CA GLN A 136 -17.84 -3.01 15.47
C GLN A 136 -18.52 -3.97 14.48
N VAL A 137 -19.83 -3.83 14.26
CA VAL A 137 -20.58 -4.65 13.30
C VAL A 137 -20.10 -4.37 11.87
N MET A 138 -19.90 -3.09 11.51
CA MET A 138 -19.35 -2.70 10.20
C MET A 138 -17.96 -3.30 9.97
N ALA A 139 -17.06 -3.23 10.95
CA ALA A 139 -15.72 -3.78 10.85
C ALA A 139 -15.74 -5.29 10.56
N TYR A 140 -16.53 -6.06 11.30
CA TYR A 140 -16.63 -7.51 11.09
C TYR A 140 -17.12 -7.81 9.67
N HIS A 141 -18.26 -7.23 9.28
CA HIS A 141 -18.84 -7.44 7.95
C HIS A 141 -17.90 -7.00 6.81
N ALA A 142 -17.30 -5.82 6.93
CA ALA A 142 -16.39 -5.28 5.92
C ALA A 142 -15.18 -6.20 5.70
N LEU A 143 -14.55 -6.67 6.78
CA LEU A 143 -13.32 -7.45 6.67
C LEU A 143 -13.57 -8.89 6.25
N THR A 144 -14.69 -9.50 6.65
CA THR A 144 -15.07 -10.83 6.13
C THR A 144 -15.43 -10.75 4.64
N SER A 145 -16.18 -9.73 4.22
CA SER A 145 -16.60 -9.58 2.82
C SER A 145 -15.42 -9.34 1.87
N VAL A 146 -14.48 -8.47 2.23
CA VAL A 146 -13.27 -8.25 1.40
C VAL A 146 -12.31 -9.43 1.46
N SER A 147 -12.24 -10.17 2.57
CA SER A 147 -11.48 -11.43 2.63
C SER A 147 -12.05 -12.48 1.67
N ASP A 148 -13.37 -12.58 1.55
CA ASP A 148 -14.02 -13.49 0.60
C ASP A 148 -13.82 -13.00 -0.83
N TYR A 149 -13.81 -11.68 -1.06
CA TYR A 149 -13.54 -11.07 -2.36
C TYR A 149 -12.17 -11.49 -2.89
N VAL A 150 -11.11 -11.25 -2.13
CA VAL A 150 -9.74 -11.61 -2.56
C VAL A 150 -9.56 -13.12 -2.69
N LYS A 151 -10.26 -13.91 -1.87
CA LYS A 151 -10.28 -15.37 -2.00
C LYS A 151 -10.93 -15.81 -3.31
N ALA A 152 -12.06 -15.23 -3.69
CA ALA A 152 -12.76 -15.54 -4.93
C ALA A 152 -12.00 -15.08 -6.18
N LEU A 153 -11.14 -14.05 -6.07
CA LEU A 153 -10.16 -13.69 -7.10
C LEU A 153 -9.03 -14.75 -7.25
N GLY A 154 -8.90 -15.67 -6.30
CA GLY A 154 -7.91 -16.74 -6.30
C GLY A 154 -6.68 -16.47 -5.42
N PHE A 155 -6.73 -15.51 -4.50
CA PHE A 155 -5.63 -15.21 -3.58
C PHE A 155 -5.89 -15.75 -2.18
N THR A 156 -4.83 -15.88 -1.39
CA THR A 156 -4.91 -16.22 0.02
C THR A 156 -4.37 -15.08 0.87
N ILE A 157 -4.95 -14.89 2.05
CA ILE A 157 -4.41 -13.98 3.06
C ILE A 157 -3.64 -14.76 4.12
N ASP A 158 -2.61 -14.15 4.68
CA ASP A 158 -1.85 -14.75 5.75
C ASP A 158 -2.62 -14.66 7.08
N LYS A 159 -3.15 -15.80 7.53
CA LYS A 159 -3.88 -15.95 8.80
C LYS A 159 -3.03 -16.54 9.92
N SER A 160 -1.70 -16.57 9.78
CA SER A 160 -0.79 -17.11 10.81
C SER A 160 -0.82 -16.33 12.12
N ARG A 161 -1.30 -15.09 12.10
CA ARG A 161 -1.41 -14.18 13.25
C ARG A 161 -2.81 -13.58 13.28
N GLU A 162 -3.34 -13.38 14.49
CA GLU A 162 -4.60 -12.70 14.71
C GLU A 162 -4.56 -11.26 14.16
N LEU A 163 -5.68 -10.79 13.63
CA LEU A 163 -5.92 -9.41 13.22
C LEU A 163 -6.92 -8.77 14.19
N TYR A 164 -6.44 -7.83 15.00
CA TYR A 164 -7.29 -7.03 15.87
C TYR A 164 -7.72 -5.75 15.15
N VAL A 165 -8.97 -5.33 15.36
CA VAL A 165 -9.54 -4.15 14.72
C VAL A 165 -10.17 -3.28 15.77
N MET A 166 -9.61 -2.09 15.98
CA MET A 166 -10.04 -1.13 16.99
C MET A 166 -10.84 -0.03 16.29
N VAL A 167 -12.14 0.06 16.58
CA VAL A 167 -13.04 0.99 15.88
C VAL A 167 -13.07 2.40 16.45
N ARG A 168 -12.45 2.59 17.63
CA ARG A 168 -12.20 3.85 18.35
C ARG A 168 -10.87 3.74 19.10
N SER A 169 -9.81 3.44 18.36
CA SER A 169 -8.51 3.11 18.92
C SER A 169 -7.94 4.19 19.82
N ASN A 170 -7.25 3.73 20.85
CA ASN A 170 -6.33 4.54 21.63
C ASN A 170 -4.93 4.53 20.97
N SER A 171 -4.01 5.39 21.40
CA SER A 171 -2.68 5.51 20.79
C SER A 171 -1.81 4.26 20.92
N ASP A 172 -2.03 3.45 21.96
CA ASP A 172 -1.32 2.16 22.15
C ASP A 172 -2.33 0.99 22.21
N PRO A 173 -2.35 0.10 21.21
CA PRO A 173 -3.27 -1.04 21.18
C PRO A 173 -2.94 -2.14 22.20
N GLU A 174 -1.76 -2.09 22.83
CA GLU A 174 -1.27 -3.05 23.80
C GLU A 174 -1.30 -2.54 25.24
N GLN A 175 -1.69 -1.30 25.49
CA GLN A 175 -1.87 -0.79 26.85
C GLN A 175 -3.33 -0.84 27.28
N ALA A 176 -3.59 -1.50 28.42
CA ALA A 176 -4.88 -1.44 29.09
C ALA A 176 -4.95 -0.20 29.99
N GLY A 177 -5.99 0.61 29.86
CA GLY A 177 -6.21 1.76 30.73
C GLY A 177 -6.89 2.94 30.02
N PRO A 178 -7.38 3.94 30.79
CA PRO A 178 -7.97 5.14 30.23
C PRO A 178 -6.86 6.01 29.63
N THR A 179 -6.63 5.88 28.34
CA THR A 179 -5.92 6.87 27.54
C THR A 179 -6.95 7.73 26.83
N GLU A 180 -6.71 9.04 26.74
CA GLU A 180 -7.57 9.92 25.97
C GLU A 180 -7.70 9.40 24.53
N THR A 181 -8.93 9.22 24.07
CA THR A 181 -9.20 8.87 22.67
C THR A 181 -8.61 9.96 21.79
N SER A 182 -7.79 9.57 20.80
CA SER A 182 -7.24 10.55 19.87
C SER A 182 -8.37 11.27 19.14
N LYS A 183 -8.32 12.61 19.13
CA LYS A 183 -9.18 13.44 18.30
C LYS A 183 -8.69 13.50 16.85
N GLU A 184 -7.49 12.98 16.58
CA GLU A 184 -6.96 12.85 15.23
C GLU A 184 -7.80 11.85 14.44
N ILE A 185 -8.17 12.25 13.22
CA ILE A 185 -9.02 11.46 12.35
C ILE A 185 -8.10 10.73 11.40
N ASN A 186 -7.83 9.47 11.71
CA ASN A 186 -6.93 8.67 10.91
C ASN A 186 -7.28 7.19 11.05
N ALA A 187 -6.85 6.39 10.10
CA ALA A 187 -6.83 4.94 10.23
C ALA A 187 -5.46 4.43 9.77
N TYR A 188 -4.99 3.34 10.38
CA TYR A 188 -3.81 2.66 9.87
C TYR A 188 -3.80 1.17 10.20
N TYR A 189 -3.11 0.43 9.34
CA TYR A 189 -2.73 -0.96 9.52
C TYR A 189 -1.30 -1.05 10.09
N ALA A 190 -1.12 -1.91 11.09
CA ALA A 190 0.21 -2.25 11.63
C ALA A 190 0.52 -3.74 11.37
N HIS A 191 1.53 -3.99 10.52
CA HIS A 191 1.96 -5.36 10.18
C HIS A 191 2.73 -6.04 11.32
N ASN A 192 3.47 -5.28 12.13
CA ASN A 192 4.41 -5.79 13.13
C ASN A 192 5.43 -6.78 12.54
N THR A 193 6.05 -6.41 11.40
CA THR A 193 7.00 -7.25 10.64
C THR A 193 8.19 -7.68 11.49
N TYR A 194 8.74 -6.78 12.30
CA TYR A 194 9.90 -7.05 13.16
C TYR A 194 9.55 -7.63 14.53
N GLN A 195 8.26 -7.85 14.79
CA GLN A 195 7.76 -8.42 16.03
C GLN A 195 6.73 -9.52 15.69
N PRO A 196 7.15 -10.61 15.02
CA PRO A 196 6.23 -11.63 14.49
C PRO A 196 5.41 -12.34 15.57
N GLN A 197 5.83 -12.29 16.83
CA GLN A 197 5.04 -12.77 17.97
C GLN A 197 3.83 -11.88 18.30
N LYS A 198 3.83 -10.62 17.85
CA LYS A 198 2.71 -9.70 18.06
C LYS A 198 1.62 -9.92 17.00
N PRO A 199 0.34 -9.73 17.37
CA PRO A 199 -0.75 -9.76 16.41
C PRO A 199 -0.65 -8.57 15.45
N ARG A 200 -1.51 -8.55 14.44
CA ARG A 200 -1.68 -7.42 13.53
C ARG A 200 -2.79 -6.51 14.02
N PHE A 201 -2.74 -5.24 13.63
CA PHE A 201 -3.74 -4.26 14.02
C PHE A 201 -4.29 -3.49 12.82
N ILE A 202 -5.58 -3.21 12.83
CA ILE A 202 -6.20 -2.09 12.12
C ILE A 202 -6.77 -1.17 13.19
N GLN A 203 -6.39 0.10 13.17
CA GLN A 203 -6.78 1.06 14.20
C GLN A 203 -7.45 2.25 13.55
N LEU A 204 -8.68 2.55 13.95
CA LEU A 204 -9.42 3.74 13.53
C LEU A 204 -9.45 4.73 14.69
N PHE A 205 -8.98 5.94 14.43
CA PHE A 205 -8.90 7.05 15.38
C PHE A 205 -9.98 8.09 15.08
N GLY A 206 -10.21 8.98 16.05
CA GLY A 206 -11.16 10.06 15.92
C GLY A 206 -12.54 9.64 16.43
N ASP A 207 -12.82 9.97 17.69
CA ASP A 207 -14.20 10.02 18.18
C ASP A 207 -14.84 11.34 17.73
N VAL A 208 -15.28 11.37 16.48
CA VAL A 208 -15.73 12.56 15.75
C VAL A 208 -17.13 12.40 15.21
N ALA A 209 -17.73 13.52 14.79
CA ALA A 209 -19.11 13.57 14.33
C ALA A 209 -19.41 12.66 13.12
N TYR A 210 -18.42 12.34 12.29
CA TYR A 210 -18.57 11.39 11.19
C TYR A 210 -17.54 10.26 11.36
N PRO A 211 -17.85 9.25 12.19
CA PRO A 211 -16.85 8.27 12.58
C PRO A 211 -16.37 7.44 11.39
N LEU A 212 -15.05 7.22 11.31
CA LEU A 212 -14.42 6.42 10.25
C LEU A 212 -15.03 5.02 10.16
N GLY A 213 -15.38 4.44 11.31
CA GLY A 213 -15.93 3.09 11.38
C GLY A 213 -17.34 2.93 10.80
N ALA A 214 -17.90 3.98 10.21
CA ALA A 214 -19.12 3.89 9.42
C ALA A 214 -18.88 3.92 7.90
N ASP A 215 -17.63 4.12 7.46
CA ASP A 215 -17.24 4.07 6.05
C ASP A 215 -16.59 2.72 5.75
N ARG A 216 -17.28 1.86 5.00
CA ARG A 216 -16.80 0.50 4.69
C ARG A 216 -15.47 0.54 3.92
N ASP A 217 -15.30 1.54 3.07
CA ASP A 217 -14.14 1.66 2.19
C ASP A 217 -12.84 1.95 2.97
N VAL A 218 -12.93 2.55 4.17
CA VAL A 218 -11.79 2.71 5.09
C VAL A 218 -11.30 1.35 5.57
N TYR A 219 -12.19 0.46 6.03
CA TYR A 219 -11.79 -0.89 6.45
C TYR A 219 -11.17 -1.70 5.30
N TRP A 220 -11.68 -1.52 4.08
CA TRP A 220 -11.16 -2.20 2.91
C TRP A 220 -9.79 -1.67 2.48
N HIS A 221 -9.55 -0.35 2.62
CA HIS A 221 -8.24 0.25 2.43
C HIS A 221 -7.24 -0.33 3.44
N GLU A 222 -7.57 -0.32 4.75
CA GLU A 222 -6.66 -0.85 5.77
C GLU A 222 -6.38 -2.35 5.61
N PHE A 223 -7.39 -3.12 5.21
CA PHE A 223 -7.20 -4.52 4.85
C PHE A 223 -6.33 -4.68 3.58
N GLY A 224 -6.37 -3.72 2.67
CA GLY A 224 -5.51 -3.68 1.49
C GLY A 224 -4.02 -3.72 1.84
N HIS A 225 -3.60 -3.00 2.89
CA HIS A 225 -2.23 -3.14 3.40
C HIS A 225 -1.94 -4.57 3.88
N HIS A 226 -2.83 -5.17 4.68
CA HIS A 226 -2.68 -6.57 5.10
C HIS A 226 -2.60 -7.54 3.92
N PHE A 227 -3.41 -7.30 2.89
CA PHE A 227 -3.46 -8.12 1.68
C PHE A 227 -2.18 -8.02 0.86
N ASN A 228 -1.67 -6.81 0.65
CA ASN A 228 -0.40 -6.57 -0.03
C ASN A 228 0.75 -7.36 0.63
N GLU A 229 0.81 -7.33 1.97
CA GLU A 229 1.81 -8.06 2.73
C GLU A 229 1.63 -9.58 2.68
N SER A 230 0.37 -10.04 2.60
CA SER A 230 0.06 -11.46 2.43
C SER A 230 0.51 -11.99 1.06
N ILE A 231 0.23 -11.27 -0.02
CA ILE A 231 0.55 -11.70 -1.39
C ILE A 231 2.05 -11.64 -1.66
N THR A 232 2.75 -10.65 -1.09
CA THR A 232 4.21 -10.57 -1.21
C THR A 232 4.94 -11.57 -0.29
N ALA A 233 4.20 -12.43 0.42
CA ALA A 233 4.72 -13.43 1.34
C ALA A 233 5.62 -12.81 2.42
N SER A 234 5.20 -11.68 3.00
CA SER A 234 5.97 -10.91 4.00
C SER A 234 7.32 -10.40 3.51
N ARG A 235 7.60 -10.44 2.20
CA ARG A 235 8.71 -9.68 1.59
C ARG A 235 8.46 -8.17 1.68
N GLY A 236 7.19 -7.77 1.62
CA GLY A 236 6.75 -6.40 1.52
C GLY A 236 6.98 -5.80 0.13
N ILE A 237 6.11 -4.85 -0.23
CA ILE A 237 6.36 -3.94 -1.37
C ILE A 237 7.32 -2.83 -0.93
N ASP A 238 7.21 -2.42 0.34
CA ASP A 238 7.99 -1.35 0.95
C ASP A 238 8.31 -1.68 2.40
N ASP A 239 9.56 -2.07 2.65
CA ASP A 239 10.08 -2.24 4.02
C ASP A 239 10.63 -0.92 4.57
N ALA A 240 10.96 0.02 3.68
CA ALA A 240 11.58 1.27 4.04
C ALA A 240 10.61 2.18 4.80
N GLY A 241 9.35 2.29 4.39
CA GLY A 241 8.33 3.06 5.09
C GLY A 241 8.04 2.54 6.50
N GLU A 242 7.98 1.20 6.69
CA GLU A 242 7.88 0.60 8.03
C GLU A 242 9.09 0.90 8.91
N LYS A 243 10.24 1.16 8.28
CA LYS A 243 11.50 1.58 8.90
C LYS A 243 11.65 3.10 9.00
N GLY A 244 10.59 3.87 8.83
CA GLY A 244 10.58 5.32 9.05
C GLY A 244 11.03 6.15 7.85
N ALA A 245 11.17 5.56 6.66
CA ALA A 245 11.35 6.35 5.44
C ALA A 245 10.13 7.25 5.22
N LEU A 246 10.36 8.54 4.98
CA LEU A 246 9.27 9.49 4.71
C LEU A 246 8.61 9.24 3.36
N PHE A 247 9.36 8.71 2.40
CA PHE A 247 8.89 8.47 1.04
C PHE A 247 9.74 7.42 0.34
N THR A 248 9.06 6.49 -0.32
CA THR A 248 9.59 5.67 -1.42
C THR A 248 8.49 5.47 -2.46
N GLU A 249 8.82 5.21 -3.72
CA GLU A 249 7.80 4.77 -4.69
C GLU A 249 7.10 3.47 -4.24
N GLY A 250 7.80 2.60 -3.50
CA GLY A 250 7.22 1.41 -2.90
C GLY A 250 6.12 1.74 -1.88
N SER A 251 6.34 2.73 -1.01
CA SER A 251 5.34 3.19 -0.04
C SER A 251 4.10 3.72 -0.74
N ALA A 252 4.29 4.50 -1.82
CA ALA A 252 3.19 5.01 -2.63
C ALA A 252 2.44 3.89 -3.38
N LEU A 253 3.15 2.85 -3.83
CA LEU A 253 2.52 1.66 -4.40
C LEU A 253 1.70 0.91 -3.36
N HIS A 254 2.18 0.80 -2.13
CA HIS A 254 1.47 0.13 -1.05
C HIS A 254 0.13 0.82 -0.74
N GLU A 255 0.14 2.15 -0.66
CA GLU A 255 -1.06 3.00 -0.54
C GLU A 255 -1.98 2.88 -1.78
N CYS A 256 -1.41 2.96 -2.99
CA CYS A 256 -2.15 2.81 -4.25
C CYS A 256 -2.92 1.49 -4.31
N LEU A 257 -2.28 0.40 -3.91
CA LEU A 257 -2.89 -0.92 -3.96
C LEU A 257 -3.95 -1.12 -2.87
N ALA A 258 -3.78 -0.47 -1.71
CA ALA A 258 -4.79 -0.43 -0.66
C ALA A 258 -6.05 0.33 -1.11
N ASP A 259 -5.86 1.52 -1.70
CA ASP A 259 -6.95 2.27 -2.34
C ASP A 259 -7.60 1.46 -3.46
N TYR A 260 -6.83 0.89 -4.37
CA TYR A 260 -7.35 0.13 -5.50
C TYR A 260 -8.17 -1.09 -5.05
N LEU A 261 -7.77 -1.78 -3.97
CA LEU A 261 -8.60 -2.86 -3.41
C LEU A 261 -9.96 -2.34 -2.95
N SER A 262 -9.97 -1.24 -2.20
CA SER A 262 -11.19 -0.62 -1.72
C SER A 262 -12.10 -0.14 -2.86
N GLU A 263 -11.51 0.52 -3.86
CA GLU A 263 -12.19 1.04 -5.04
C GLU A 263 -12.75 -0.09 -5.93
N SER A 264 -11.95 -1.13 -6.18
CA SER A 264 -12.34 -2.26 -7.03
C SER A 264 -13.42 -3.12 -6.38
N ALA A 265 -13.26 -3.48 -5.10
CA ALA A 265 -14.24 -4.25 -4.34
C ALA A 265 -15.57 -3.50 -4.20
N SER A 266 -15.54 -2.17 -4.04
CA SER A 266 -16.75 -1.33 -3.96
C SER A 266 -17.35 -0.98 -5.30
N ARG A 267 -16.60 -1.19 -6.39
CA ARG A 267 -16.89 -0.73 -7.75
C ARG A 267 -17.12 0.78 -7.81
N LYS A 268 -16.36 1.51 -6.99
CA LYS A 268 -16.38 2.97 -6.92
C LYS A 268 -14.94 3.43 -7.04
N GLY A 269 -14.64 4.29 -8.02
CA GLY A 269 -13.30 4.88 -8.13
C GLY A 269 -13.09 6.03 -7.14
N TYR A 270 -13.41 5.81 -5.87
CA TYR A 270 -13.15 6.74 -4.77
C TYR A 270 -13.22 6.04 -3.41
N ILE A 271 -12.65 6.68 -2.38
CA ILE A 271 -12.70 6.21 -0.98
C ILE A 271 -12.98 7.35 0.01
N GLY A 272 -13.49 7.01 1.20
CA GLY A 272 -13.55 7.90 2.36
C GLY A 272 -14.58 9.02 2.23
N ARG A 273 -15.64 8.84 1.46
CA ARG A 273 -16.64 9.91 1.23
C ARG A 273 -17.35 10.33 2.50
N TRP A 274 -17.61 9.39 3.42
CA TRP A 274 -18.19 9.72 4.71
C TRP A 274 -17.16 10.36 5.64
N ALA A 275 -15.97 9.78 5.71
CA ALA A 275 -14.86 10.26 6.53
C ALA A 275 -14.43 11.70 6.19
N ALA A 276 -14.44 12.06 4.91
CA ALA A 276 -14.06 13.38 4.39
C ALA A 276 -14.87 14.53 4.99
N ARG A 277 -16.08 14.28 5.52
CA ARG A 277 -16.93 15.31 6.13
C ARG A 277 -16.34 15.91 7.40
N ASN A 278 -15.37 15.24 8.01
CA ASN A 278 -14.68 15.81 9.15
C ASN A 278 -13.58 16.82 8.77
N LEU A 279 -13.22 16.90 7.48
CA LEU A 279 -12.14 17.75 6.99
C LEU A 279 -12.74 19.02 6.36
N PRO A 280 -12.59 20.20 6.99
CA PRO A 280 -13.20 21.44 6.51
C PRO A 280 -12.72 21.88 5.12
N GLU A 281 -11.53 21.46 4.71
CA GLU A 281 -10.94 21.71 3.40
C GLU A 281 -11.57 20.89 2.27
N ILE A 282 -12.27 19.79 2.60
CA ILE A 282 -12.95 18.94 1.61
C ILE A 282 -14.41 19.35 1.50
N LYS A 283 -14.84 19.68 0.29
CA LYS A 283 -16.24 20.04 0.03
C LYS A 283 -17.16 18.87 0.40
N PRO A 284 -18.27 19.13 1.12
CA PRO A 284 -19.21 18.08 1.50
C PRO A 284 -19.70 17.25 0.30
N GLY A 285 -19.59 15.93 0.43
CA GLY A 285 -19.93 14.96 -0.62
C GLY A 285 -18.76 14.55 -1.52
N ASN A 286 -17.62 15.26 -1.45
CA ASN A 286 -16.39 14.81 -2.09
C ASN A 286 -15.73 13.70 -1.25
N PRO A 287 -15.10 12.71 -1.91
CA PRO A 287 -14.29 11.71 -1.24
C PRO A 287 -12.93 12.25 -0.76
N LEU A 288 -12.23 11.48 0.09
CA LEU A 288 -10.84 11.77 0.45
C LEU A 288 -9.92 11.68 -0.77
N ARG A 289 -10.09 10.62 -1.57
CA ARG A 289 -9.35 10.36 -2.81
C ARG A 289 -10.28 9.80 -3.88
N SER A 290 -9.95 10.03 -5.16
CA SER A 290 -10.81 9.62 -6.27
C SER A 290 -10.01 9.23 -7.51
N ALA A 291 -10.08 7.94 -7.89
CA ALA A 291 -9.65 7.46 -9.19
C ALA A 291 -10.46 8.01 -10.38
N LEU A 292 -11.64 8.61 -10.13
CA LEU A 292 -12.50 9.20 -11.18
C LEU A 292 -12.19 10.67 -11.48
N SER A 293 -11.40 11.34 -10.65
CA SER A 293 -11.10 12.77 -10.84
C SER A 293 -10.13 12.97 -12.01
N LEU A 294 -10.51 13.82 -12.97
CA LEU A 294 -9.71 14.06 -14.18
C LEU A 294 -9.12 15.48 -14.28
N ASN A 295 -9.56 16.41 -13.44
CA ASN A 295 -9.30 17.84 -13.59
C ASN A 295 -8.46 18.44 -12.44
N ASP A 296 -7.45 17.70 -11.98
CA ASP A 296 -6.52 18.17 -10.93
C ASP A 296 -5.06 17.77 -11.25
N SER A 297 -4.14 18.20 -10.38
CA SER A 297 -2.70 17.94 -10.51
C SER A 297 -2.32 16.47 -10.40
N LYS A 298 -3.20 15.59 -9.91
CA LYS A 298 -2.94 14.16 -9.71
C LYS A 298 -3.29 13.33 -10.94
N ASN A 299 -3.89 13.95 -11.96
CA ASN A 299 -4.25 13.27 -13.20
C ASN A 299 -3.05 13.02 -14.12
N TYR A 300 -1.99 13.84 -13.99
CA TYR A 300 -0.81 13.79 -14.83
C TYR A 300 0.46 13.91 -13.98
N PHE A 301 1.31 12.89 -14.05
CA PHE A 301 2.49 12.75 -13.21
C PHE A 301 3.73 12.45 -14.06
N PRO A 302 4.40 13.49 -14.57
CA PRO A 302 5.56 13.34 -15.46
C PRO A 302 6.82 12.91 -14.69
N PHE A 303 6.93 13.35 -13.45
CA PHE A 303 8.05 13.09 -12.56
C PHE A 303 7.57 13.02 -11.11
N VAL A 304 8.24 12.21 -10.30
CA VAL A 304 8.13 12.34 -8.84
C VAL A 304 8.91 13.57 -8.46
N SER A 305 8.24 14.59 -7.90
CA SER A 305 8.91 15.80 -7.41
C SER A 305 10.15 15.42 -6.60
N ALA A 306 11.27 16.10 -6.84
CA ALA A 306 12.44 15.91 -6.00
C ALA A 306 12.10 16.31 -4.57
N TYR A 307 12.69 15.63 -3.59
CA TYR A 307 12.68 16.10 -2.20
C TYR A 307 13.21 17.54 -2.14
N GLN A 308 12.48 18.43 -1.47
CA GLN A 308 12.94 19.78 -1.17
C GLN A 308 12.81 20.04 0.32
N SER A 309 13.88 20.49 0.98
CA SER A 309 13.87 20.76 2.42
C SER A 309 12.80 21.78 2.84
N SER A 310 12.39 22.69 1.95
CA SER A 310 11.38 23.72 2.20
C SER A 310 9.94 23.29 1.97
N SER A 311 9.69 22.27 1.13
CA SER A 311 8.34 21.79 0.81
C SER A 311 8.06 20.36 1.28
N GLY A 312 9.04 19.71 1.92
CA GLY A 312 8.94 18.33 2.41
C GLY A 312 9.33 17.28 1.37
N ALA A 313 9.19 16.02 1.78
CA ALA A 313 9.35 14.87 0.91
C ALA A 313 8.27 14.86 -0.19
N PRO A 314 8.48 14.11 -1.29
CA PRO A 314 7.41 13.88 -2.26
C PRO A 314 6.21 13.28 -1.53
N GLU A 315 5.01 13.78 -1.82
CA GLU A 315 3.80 13.35 -1.14
C GLU A 315 3.44 11.93 -1.65
N LYS A 316 3.55 10.91 -0.78
CA LYS A 316 3.32 9.50 -1.13
C LYS A 316 1.88 9.22 -1.59
N TYR A 317 0.89 9.86 -0.98
CA TYR A 317 -0.53 9.78 -1.29
C TYR A 317 -0.88 10.47 -2.62
N ASP A 318 -0.18 11.53 -3.04
CA ASP A 318 -0.34 12.10 -4.38
C ASP A 318 0.09 11.09 -5.45
N VAL A 319 1.22 10.41 -5.23
CA VAL A 319 1.68 9.33 -6.11
C VAL A 319 0.74 8.13 -6.06
N ALA A 320 0.23 7.79 -4.89
CA ALA A 320 -0.74 6.72 -4.71
C ALA A 320 -2.04 6.98 -5.47
N GLU A 321 -2.60 8.19 -5.34
CA GLU A 321 -3.85 8.58 -6.02
C GLU A 321 -3.66 8.67 -7.54
N TRP A 322 -2.49 9.14 -8.02
CA TRP A 322 -2.18 9.04 -9.44
C TRP A 322 -2.15 7.57 -9.91
N CYS A 323 -1.52 6.69 -9.12
CA CYS A 323 -1.40 5.28 -9.43
C CYS A 323 -2.77 4.58 -9.46
N THR A 324 -3.69 4.89 -8.55
CA THR A 324 -5.04 4.30 -8.59
C THR A 324 -5.82 4.71 -9.83
N ARG A 325 -5.65 5.95 -10.29
CA ARG A 325 -6.23 6.41 -11.57
C ARG A 325 -5.68 5.65 -12.77
N VAL A 326 -4.38 5.34 -12.79
CA VAL A 326 -3.77 4.44 -13.79
C VAL A 326 -4.45 3.07 -13.75
N LEU A 327 -4.59 2.48 -12.57
CA LEU A 327 -5.21 1.17 -12.40
C LEU A 327 -6.71 1.18 -12.76
N TRP A 328 -7.41 2.29 -12.53
CA TRP A 328 -8.82 2.44 -12.88
C TRP A 328 -9.04 2.56 -14.39
N ASP A 329 -8.13 3.22 -15.12
CA ASP A 329 -8.14 3.20 -16.59
C ASP A 329 -7.93 1.80 -17.15
N ILE A 330 -7.01 1.02 -16.55
CA ILE A 330 -6.78 -0.39 -16.90
C ILE A 330 -8.04 -1.21 -16.66
N ARG A 331 -8.64 -1.06 -15.47
CA ARG A 331 -9.89 -1.74 -15.10
C ARG A 331 -11.04 -1.41 -16.05
N SER A 332 -11.17 -0.14 -16.42
CA SER A 332 -12.20 0.35 -17.35
C SER A 332 -12.04 -0.27 -18.75
N GLN A 333 -10.80 -0.48 -19.21
CA GLN A 333 -10.55 -1.17 -20.48
C GLN A 333 -11.04 -2.61 -20.45
N PHE A 334 -10.68 -3.38 -19.43
CA PHE A 334 -11.17 -4.75 -19.28
C PHE A 334 -12.70 -4.80 -19.21
N GLU A 335 -13.34 -3.90 -18.45
CA GLU A 335 -14.80 -3.80 -18.39
C GLU A 335 -15.44 -3.41 -19.74
N ASN A 336 -14.74 -2.67 -20.59
CA ASN A 336 -15.22 -2.34 -21.93
C ASN A 336 -15.19 -3.54 -22.87
N GLU A 337 -14.18 -4.41 -22.73
CA GLU A 337 -14.06 -5.65 -23.49
C GLU A 337 -15.05 -6.71 -23.02
N ASN A 338 -15.28 -6.80 -21.70
CA ASN A 338 -16.29 -7.67 -21.11
C ASN A 338 -16.94 -7.02 -19.89
N LYS A 339 -18.21 -6.60 -20.06
CA LYS A 339 -18.99 -5.92 -19.01
C LYS A 339 -19.30 -6.79 -17.79
N GLU A 340 -19.25 -8.10 -17.95
CA GLU A 340 -19.63 -9.06 -16.90
C GLU A 340 -18.42 -9.47 -16.05
N THR A 341 -17.32 -9.85 -16.71
CA THR A 341 -16.13 -10.44 -16.07
C THR A 341 -14.91 -9.53 -16.08
N GLY A 342 -14.87 -8.50 -16.94
CA GLY A 342 -13.67 -7.71 -17.20
C GLY A 342 -13.10 -7.03 -15.95
N ALA A 343 -13.97 -6.44 -15.14
CA ALA A 343 -13.62 -5.89 -13.82
C ALA A 343 -12.74 -6.84 -13.00
N PHE A 344 -13.24 -8.05 -12.75
CA PHE A 344 -12.59 -9.02 -11.90
C PHE A 344 -11.30 -9.59 -12.52
N LEU A 345 -11.25 -9.69 -13.85
CA LEU A 345 -10.02 -10.07 -14.56
C LEU A 345 -8.94 -9.01 -14.42
N SER A 346 -9.30 -7.71 -14.47
CA SER A 346 -8.37 -6.62 -14.18
C SER A 346 -7.89 -6.70 -12.73
N ASP A 347 -8.81 -6.82 -11.77
CA ASP A 347 -8.46 -6.85 -10.35
C ASP A 347 -7.50 -8.03 -10.05
N ARG A 348 -7.79 -9.21 -10.62
CA ARG A 348 -6.91 -10.39 -10.54
C ARG A 348 -5.54 -10.14 -11.19
N THR A 349 -5.50 -9.42 -12.31
CA THR A 349 -4.24 -9.06 -12.99
C THR A 349 -3.40 -8.12 -12.13
N VAL A 350 -4.02 -7.10 -11.52
CA VAL A 350 -3.34 -6.17 -10.63
C VAL A 350 -2.76 -6.90 -9.41
N PHE A 351 -3.55 -7.70 -8.70
CA PHE A 351 -3.05 -8.40 -7.52
C PHE A 351 -2.05 -9.52 -7.83
N ALA A 352 -2.13 -10.12 -9.02
CA ALA A 352 -1.08 -11.01 -9.50
C ALA A 352 0.23 -10.23 -9.72
N ALA A 353 0.19 -9.02 -10.28
CA ALA A 353 1.38 -8.18 -10.41
C ALA A 353 2.05 -7.89 -9.06
N VAL A 354 1.25 -7.66 -8.00
CA VAL A 354 1.75 -7.47 -6.63
C VAL A 354 2.61 -8.64 -6.15
N GLY A 355 2.21 -9.88 -6.43
CA GLY A 355 2.98 -11.08 -6.04
C GLY A 355 4.37 -11.19 -6.68
N ILE A 356 4.60 -10.51 -7.80
CA ILE A 356 5.87 -10.50 -8.53
C ILE A 356 6.81 -9.39 -8.04
N LEU A 357 6.27 -8.36 -7.38
CA LEU A 357 7.04 -7.18 -7.00
C LEU A 357 8.22 -7.52 -6.07
N PRO A 358 9.44 -7.04 -6.36
CA PRO A 358 10.55 -7.17 -5.43
C PRO A 358 10.32 -6.33 -4.17
N LYS A 359 11.13 -6.57 -3.13
CA LYS A 359 11.21 -5.68 -1.97
C LYS A 359 11.64 -4.28 -2.44
N ASN A 360 11.01 -3.23 -1.91
CA ASN A 360 11.30 -1.83 -2.25
C ASN A 360 11.10 -1.53 -3.75
N ALA A 361 10.00 -2.06 -4.31
CA ALA A 361 9.65 -1.95 -5.71
C ALA A 361 9.45 -0.49 -6.15
N SER A 362 9.68 -0.23 -7.43
CA SER A 362 9.39 1.06 -8.05
C SER A 362 8.13 1.04 -8.92
N LEU A 363 7.68 2.22 -9.36
CA LEU A 363 6.59 2.35 -10.34
C LEU A 363 6.93 1.66 -11.66
N THR A 364 8.21 1.66 -12.06
CA THR A 364 8.68 0.93 -13.25
C THR A 364 8.57 -0.59 -13.03
N ASP A 365 8.95 -1.10 -11.86
CA ASP A 365 8.80 -2.52 -11.52
C ASP A 365 7.33 -2.95 -11.56
N PHE A 366 6.43 -2.13 -11.00
CA PHE A 366 5.00 -2.41 -10.99
C PHE A 366 4.38 -2.40 -12.38
N LYS A 367 4.71 -1.41 -13.22
CA LYS A 367 4.27 -1.40 -14.64
C LYS A 367 4.69 -2.67 -15.37
N ASN A 368 5.93 -3.13 -15.15
CA ASN A 368 6.43 -4.35 -15.78
C ASN A 368 5.74 -5.60 -15.23
N ALA A 369 5.49 -5.64 -13.92
CA ALA A 369 4.76 -6.72 -13.27
C ALA A 369 3.31 -6.83 -13.77
N LEU A 370 2.63 -5.70 -14.04
CA LEU A 370 1.29 -5.70 -14.64
C LEU A 370 1.27 -6.34 -16.03
N VAL A 371 2.26 -6.01 -16.87
CA VAL A 371 2.39 -6.62 -18.20
C VAL A 371 2.68 -8.12 -18.09
N GLU A 372 3.50 -8.54 -17.13
CA GLU A 372 3.82 -9.96 -16.93
C GLU A 372 2.64 -10.75 -16.36
N ALA A 373 1.87 -10.15 -15.44
CA ALA A 373 0.63 -10.72 -14.95
C ALA A 373 -0.41 -10.86 -16.07
N ASP A 374 -0.55 -9.86 -16.94
CA ASP A 374 -1.44 -9.92 -18.10
C ASP A 374 -1.04 -11.01 -19.10
N ARG A 375 0.26 -11.21 -19.34
CA ARG A 375 0.76 -12.35 -20.14
C ARG A 375 0.39 -13.69 -19.54
N SER A 376 0.54 -13.81 -18.23
CA SER A 376 0.31 -15.05 -17.50
C SER A 376 -1.17 -15.41 -17.41
N LEU A 377 -2.05 -14.41 -17.27
CA LEU A 377 -3.48 -14.61 -17.02
C LEU A 377 -4.36 -14.43 -18.27
N ASN A 378 -4.01 -13.51 -19.15
CA ASN A 378 -4.84 -13.09 -20.28
C ASN A 378 -4.11 -13.20 -21.62
N GLY A 379 -3.02 -13.99 -21.68
CA GLY A 379 -2.25 -14.22 -22.90
C GLY A 379 -1.51 -12.98 -23.45
N GLY A 380 -1.44 -11.90 -22.68
CA GLY A 380 -0.72 -10.68 -23.08
C GLY A 380 -1.56 -9.73 -23.94
N THR A 381 -2.88 -9.90 -23.95
CA THR A 381 -3.84 -9.12 -24.75
C THR A 381 -3.70 -7.60 -24.49
N HIS A 382 -3.28 -7.20 -23.29
CA HIS A 382 -3.16 -5.80 -22.88
C HIS A 382 -1.70 -5.33 -22.76
N ALA A 383 -0.72 -6.10 -23.24
CA ALA A 383 0.71 -5.81 -23.07
C ALA A 383 1.14 -4.44 -23.65
N ASN A 384 0.43 -3.95 -24.68
CA ASN A 384 0.65 -2.60 -25.23
C ASN A 384 -0.21 -1.54 -24.54
N PHE A 385 -1.42 -1.90 -24.11
CA PHE A 385 -2.36 -0.98 -23.49
C PHE A 385 -1.87 -0.53 -22.11
N ILE A 386 -1.40 -1.46 -21.28
CA ILE A 386 -0.94 -1.16 -19.91
C ILE A 386 0.16 -0.07 -19.92
N PRO A 387 1.29 -0.20 -20.65
CA PRO A 387 2.29 0.87 -20.73
C PRO A 387 1.73 2.17 -21.31
N SER A 388 0.78 2.11 -22.24
CA SER A 388 0.18 3.31 -22.83
C SER A 388 -0.63 4.12 -21.81
N VAL A 389 -1.28 3.48 -20.83
CA VAL A 389 -2.01 4.18 -19.76
C VAL A 389 -1.05 4.98 -18.89
N PHE A 390 0.05 4.35 -18.44
CA PHE A 390 1.11 5.03 -17.69
C PHE A 390 1.63 6.26 -18.45
N SER A 391 1.95 6.10 -19.74
CA SER A 391 2.43 7.20 -20.59
C SER A 391 1.39 8.31 -20.78
N ARG A 392 0.11 7.98 -20.99
CA ARG A 392 -0.98 8.97 -21.11
C ARG A 392 -1.15 9.80 -19.83
N ARG A 393 -0.88 9.18 -18.68
CA ARG A 393 -0.88 9.85 -17.36
C ARG A 393 0.48 10.44 -16.99
N GLY A 394 1.41 10.57 -17.94
CA GLY A 394 2.69 11.27 -17.78
C GLY A 394 3.89 10.40 -17.42
N PHE A 395 3.69 9.16 -16.97
CA PHE A 395 4.80 8.32 -16.52
C PHE A 395 5.52 7.65 -17.70
N LEU A 396 6.70 8.18 -18.03
CA LEU A 396 7.53 7.68 -19.13
C LEU A 396 8.45 6.49 -18.73
N GLY A 397 8.47 6.11 -17.44
CA GLY A 397 9.33 5.06 -16.89
C GLY A 397 10.78 5.47 -16.67
N LYS A 398 11.67 4.48 -16.60
CA LYS A 398 13.12 4.59 -16.34
C LYS A 398 13.88 5.63 -17.20
N GLY A 399 13.32 6.13 -18.30
CA GLY A 399 13.98 7.12 -19.17
C GLY A 399 15.27 6.58 -19.80
N SER A 400 16.08 7.48 -20.39
CA SER A 400 17.38 7.13 -20.97
C SER A 400 18.38 6.74 -19.89
N SER A 401 19.24 5.76 -20.19
CA SER A 401 20.37 5.42 -19.32
C SER A 401 21.33 6.60 -19.20
N LEU A 402 21.77 6.88 -17.98
CA LEU A 402 22.72 7.91 -17.63
C LEU A 402 24.13 7.31 -17.63
N ASN A 403 25.09 8.07 -18.16
CA ASN A 403 26.46 7.59 -18.33
C ASN A 403 27.33 7.83 -17.09
N GLN A 404 26.92 8.73 -16.20
CA GLN A 404 27.67 9.07 -14.98
C GLN A 404 26.85 8.73 -13.73
N PRO A 405 27.51 8.15 -12.69
CA PRO A 405 26.88 7.97 -11.39
C PRO A 405 26.54 9.32 -10.75
N LEU A 406 25.56 9.33 -9.85
CA LEU A 406 25.22 10.52 -9.07
C LEU A 406 26.34 10.82 -8.07
N ARG A 407 26.62 12.09 -7.80
CA ARG A 407 27.66 12.46 -6.83
C ARG A 407 27.04 12.55 -5.44
N LEU A 408 27.62 11.84 -4.47
CA LEU A 408 27.20 11.86 -3.08
C LEU A 408 28.25 12.57 -2.23
N GLN A 409 27.84 13.57 -1.46
CA GLN A 409 28.60 14.15 -0.36
C GLN A 409 27.82 13.92 0.93
N ILE A 410 28.50 13.53 2.01
CA ILE A 410 27.87 13.30 3.32
C ILE A 410 28.67 13.97 4.43
N ASN A 411 27.98 14.29 5.51
CA ASN A 411 28.59 14.56 6.81
C ASN A 411 27.71 13.89 7.89
N PRO A 412 28.23 12.91 8.64
CA PRO A 412 27.45 12.24 9.68
C PRO A 412 27.20 13.19 10.86
N VAL A 413 25.99 13.14 11.41
CA VAL A 413 25.52 13.97 12.53
C VAL A 413 24.91 13.05 13.58
N GLY A 414 25.39 13.15 14.82
CA GLY A 414 24.87 12.37 15.94
C GLY A 414 23.77 13.13 16.67
N PHE A 415 22.78 12.39 17.17
CA PHE A 415 21.75 12.90 18.07
C PHE A 415 21.69 12.03 19.33
N ARG A 416 21.42 12.66 20.46
CA ARG A 416 21.20 12.01 21.76
C ARG A 416 19.93 12.55 22.38
N GLU A 417 19.10 11.66 22.91
CA GLU A 417 17.91 12.02 23.68
C GLU A 417 18.26 12.08 25.18
N TYR A 418 17.90 13.20 25.82
CA TYR A 418 18.07 13.37 27.27
C TYR A 418 16.92 14.22 27.79
N ASN A 419 16.20 13.73 28.82
CA ASN A 419 15.03 14.39 29.39
C ASN A 419 13.97 14.79 28.34
N ASN A 420 13.64 13.89 27.41
CA ASN A 420 12.71 14.11 26.28
C ASN A 420 13.10 15.29 25.37
N GLN A 421 14.39 15.65 25.33
CA GLN A 421 14.94 16.63 24.41
C GLN A 421 16.04 15.97 23.58
N THR A 422 16.03 16.26 22.28
CA THR A 422 17.03 15.75 21.33
C THR A 422 18.14 16.79 21.14
N TYR A 423 19.38 16.40 21.40
CA TYR A 423 20.57 17.24 21.27
C TYR A 423 21.50 16.70 20.18
N MET A 424 22.12 17.61 19.43
CA MET A 424 23.16 17.24 18.47
C MET A 424 24.47 16.94 19.20
N VAL A 425 25.10 15.83 18.85
CA VAL A 425 26.37 15.33 19.42
C VAL A 425 27.30 14.87 18.28
N PRO A 426 28.60 14.67 18.53
CA PRO A 426 29.47 14.04 17.53
C PRO A 426 28.92 12.67 17.09
N ALA A 427 29.01 12.37 15.80
CA ALA A 427 28.56 11.10 15.22
C ALA A 427 29.52 9.96 15.56
N ASN A 428 29.40 9.40 16.76
CA ASN A 428 30.18 8.29 17.28
C ASN A 428 29.30 7.37 18.14
N SER A 429 29.89 6.39 18.85
CA SER A 429 29.13 5.42 19.66
C SER A 429 28.34 6.02 20.83
N SER A 430 28.58 7.30 21.12
CA SER A 430 27.90 8.03 22.17
C SER A 430 26.57 8.64 21.70
N ALA A 431 26.31 8.70 20.39
CA ALA A 431 25.02 9.08 19.84
C ALA A 431 24.00 7.94 20.00
N ASP A 432 22.73 8.28 20.21
CA ASP A 432 21.61 7.32 20.21
C ASP A 432 21.14 7.05 18.78
N GLU A 433 21.25 8.06 17.92
CA GLU A 433 20.98 7.98 16.48
C GLU A 433 22.01 8.78 15.69
N ILE A 434 22.41 8.25 14.54
CA ILE A 434 23.30 8.90 13.58
C ILE A 434 22.53 9.05 12.27
N VAL A 435 22.41 10.30 11.83
CA VAL A 435 21.84 10.67 10.53
C VAL A 435 22.90 11.34 9.67
N PHE A 436 22.57 11.62 8.40
CA PHE A 436 23.54 12.20 7.47
C PHE A 436 23.04 13.53 6.90
N ALA A 437 23.79 14.59 7.12
CA ALA A 437 23.75 15.75 6.23
C ALA A 437 24.27 15.28 4.86
N LEU A 438 23.60 15.65 3.77
CA LEU A 438 23.98 15.15 2.46
C LEU A 438 23.78 16.17 1.33
N ALA A 439 24.51 15.93 0.24
CA ALA A 439 24.22 16.51 -1.05
C ALA A 439 24.30 15.41 -2.12
N ILE A 440 23.20 15.23 -2.88
CA ILE A 440 23.15 14.31 -4.03
C ILE A 440 23.04 15.17 -5.29
N THR A 441 24.08 15.17 -6.12
CA THR A 441 24.12 15.94 -7.37
C THR A 441 23.99 15.01 -8.57
N ASN A 442 23.12 15.37 -9.51
CA ASN A 442 23.04 14.73 -10.81
C ASN A 442 23.96 15.46 -11.81
N PRO A 443 25.12 14.91 -12.20
CA PRO A 443 26.03 15.56 -13.15
C PRO A 443 25.61 15.38 -14.61
N ASN A 444 24.54 14.62 -14.87
CA ASN A 444 24.11 14.28 -16.23
C ASN A 444 23.21 15.38 -16.81
N SER A 445 23.06 15.38 -18.14
CA SER A 445 22.17 16.27 -18.89
C SER A 445 20.72 15.79 -18.95
N SER A 446 20.38 14.74 -18.20
CA SER A 446 19.03 14.16 -18.13
C SER A 446 18.68 13.82 -16.69
N ALA A 447 17.39 13.77 -16.38
CA ALA A 447 16.91 13.48 -15.03
C ALA A 447 17.29 12.06 -14.58
N ALA A 448 17.67 11.93 -13.31
CA ALA A 448 17.83 10.65 -12.64
C ALA A 448 16.51 10.26 -11.97
N ARG A 449 16.00 9.07 -12.29
CA ARG A 449 14.69 8.59 -11.85
C ARG A 449 14.76 7.87 -10.52
N ASN A 450 13.79 8.13 -9.63
CA ASN A 450 13.63 7.43 -8.34
C ASN A 450 14.96 7.29 -7.59
N VAL A 451 15.57 8.43 -7.29
CA VAL A 451 16.83 8.53 -6.55
C VAL A 451 16.58 8.10 -5.11
N ARG A 452 17.37 7.16 -4.62
CA ARG A 452 17.27 6.63 -3.26
C ARG A 452 18.65 6.57 -2.60
N LEU A 453 18.71 6.83 -1.31
CA LEU A 453 19.89 6.58 -0.48
C LEU A 453 19.64 5.33 0.37
N GLN A 454 20.64 4.45 0.49
CA GLN A 454 20.55 3.19 1.21
C GLN A 454 21.75 3.00 2.14
N ILE A 455 21.51 2.46 3.33
CA ILE A 455 22.56 1.92 4.21
C ILE A 455 22.77 0.46 3.85
N VAL A 456 24.01 0.09 3.53
CA VAL A 456 24.40 -1.30 3.27
C VAL A 456 25.49 -1.69 4.26
N SER A 457 25.18 -2.60 5.17
CA SER A 457 26.13 -3.11 6.16
C SER A 457 25.92 -4.60 6.40
N SER A 458 27.02 -5.34 6.54
CA SER A 458 27.04 -6.69 7.11
C SER A 458 27.57 -6.69 8.55
N ASP A 459 27.94 -5.52 9.08
CA ASP A 459 28.48 -5.37 10.42
C ASP A 459 27.34 -5.36 11.45
N PRO A 460 27.31 -6.30 12.41
CA PRO A 460 26.23 -6.38 13.41
C PRO A 460 26.22 -5.17 14.36
N ALA A 461 27.28 -4.36 14.39
CA ALA A 461 27.28 -3.11 15.15
C ALA A 461 26.42 -2.02 14.49
N VAL A 462 26.02 -2.15 13.22
CA VAL A 462 25.20 -1.16 12.52
C VAL A 462 23.74 -1.58 12.60
N ILE A 463 22.93 -0.81 13.33
CA ILE A 463 21.47 -1.03 13.42
C ILE A 463 20.79 0.07 12.62
N PRO A 464 20.38 -0.16 11.36
CA PRO A 464 19.64 0.85 10.61
C PRO A 464 18.25 1.04 11.22
N TYR A 465 17.89 2.29 11.48
CA TYR A 465 16.50 2.67 11.75
C TYR A 465 15.82 2.92 10.42
N VAL A 466 16.22 3.96 9.68
CA VAL A 466 15.80 4.20 8.29
C VAL A 466 16.84 3.61 7.33
N GLU A 467 16.61 2.39 6.84
CA GLU A 467 17.57 1.70 5.95
C GLU A 467 17.68 2.32 4.55
N MET A 468 16.59 2.93 4.07
CA MET A 468 16.47 3.51 2.74
C MET A 468 15.56 4.73 2.77
N GLN A 469 15.89 5.75 2.00
CA GLN A 469 15.06 6.94 1.81
C GLN A 469 14.99 7.31 0.33
N GLY A 470 13.78 7.54 -0.19
CA GLY A 470 13.53 8.02 -1.54
C GLY A 470 13.51 9.54 -1.62
N PHE A 471 13.99 10.07 -2.74
CA PHE A 471 14.07 11.51 -3.01
C PHE A 471 13.34 11.93 -4.28
N GLY A 472 12.60 11.02 -4.93
CA GLY A 472 11.94 11.28 -6.20
C GLY A 472 12.92 11.40 -7.37
N ASP A 473 12.57 12.19 -8.37
CA ASP A 473 13.40 12.37 -9.55
C ASP A 473 14.30 13.59 -9.43
N LEU A 474 15.59 13.41 -9.69
CA LEU A 474 16.58 14.47 -9.64
C LEU A 474 16.83 15.02 -11.04
N ALA A 475 16.37 16.25 -11.30
CA ALA A 475 16.56 16.94 -12.57
C ALA A 475 18.03 17.00 -13.02
N ALA A 476 18.26 17.17 -14.31
CA ALA A 476 19.61 17.34 -14.87
C ALA A 476 20.35 18.50 -14.19
N SER A 477 21.64 18.32 -13.90
CA SER A 477 22.51 19.32 -13.26
C SER A 477 22.01 19.87 -11.91
N SER A 478 21.04 19.21 -11.26
CA SER A 478 20.45 19.65 -10.00
C SER A 478 21.04 18.92 -8.80
N THR A 479 20.80 19.46 -7.60
CA THR A 479 21.33 18.91 -6.34
C THR A 479 20.25 18.91 -5.27
N ILE A 480 20.01 17.77 -4.64
CA ILE A 480 19.28 17.68 -3.36
C ILE A 480 20.26 18.00 -2.24
N ARG A 481 19.85 18.83 -1.28
CA ARG A 481 20.64 19.14 -0.08
C ARG A 481 19.80 18.92 1.18
N LEU A 482 20.41 18.23 2.14
CA LEU A 482 19.90 18.08 3.50
C LEU A 482 20.98 18.51 4.47
N SER A 483 20.69 19.54 5.24
CA SER A 483 21.59 20.12 6.22
C SER A 483 20.77 20.97 7.17
N GLY A 484 21.19 21.03 8.44
CA GLY A 484 20.50 21.85 9.42
C GLY A 484 21.23 21.89 10.75
N SER A 485 20.47 22.19 11.80
CA SER A 485 20.99 22.31 13.17
C SER A 485 20.12 21.59 14.21
N LYS A 486 18.94 21.12 13.81
CA LYS A 486 18.01 20.34 14.64
C LYS A 486 17.60 19.06 13.93
N TYR A 487 17.08 18.09 14.71
CA TYR A 487 16.70 16.76 14.22
C TYR A 487 15.75 16.80 13.02
N ASP A 488 14.72 17.66 13.07
CA ASP A 488 13.72 17.80 11.99
C ASP A 488 14.34 18.08 10.61
N ASP A 489 15.48 18.76 10.58
CA ASP A 489 16.16 19.13 9.33
C ASP A 489 16.75 17.90 8.60
N TYR A 490 16.77 16.75 9.28
CA TYR A 490 17.36 15.48 8.82
C TYR A 490 16.35 14.35 8.64
N LEU A 491 15.05 14.56 8.88
CA LEU A 491 14.03 13.51 8.76
C LEU A 491 13.98 12.88 7.37
N GLY A 492 14.39 13.62 6.33
CA GLY A 492 14.54 13.11 4.96
C GLY A 492 15.84 12.35 4.68
N SER A 493 16.59 11.92 5.69
CA SER A 493 17.84 11.17 5.54
C SER A 493 17.67 9.70 5.95
N VAL A 494 18.69 8.88 5.69
CA VAL A 494 18.81 7.55 6.29
C VAL A 494 19.39 7.67 7.69
N SER A 495 19.10 6.71 8.57
CA SER A 495 19.58 6.76 9.95
C SER A 495 19.92 5.40 10.53
N LEU A 496 20.79 5.39 11.53
CA LEU A 496 21.27 4.19 12.21
C LEU A 496 21.67 4.47 13.65
N ALA A 497 21.76 3.42 14.45
CA ALA A 497 22.47 3.42 15.73
C ALA A 497 23.66 2.47 15.69
N LEU A 498 24.58 2.64 16.64
CA LEU A 498 25.72 1.75 16.85
C LEU A 498 25.49 0.87 18.08
N ASP A 499 25.45 -0.44 17.88
CA ASP A 499 25.35 -1.39 18.99
C ASP A 499 26.68 -1.48 19.74
N ARG A 500 26.71 -0.91 20.95
CA ARG A 500 27.89 -0.88 21.82
C ARG A 500 28.43 -2.27 22.17
N ARG A 501 27.57 -3.30 22.17
CA ARG A 501 27.99 -4.69 22.47
C ARG A 501 28.92 -5.23 21.39
N TYR A 502 28.63 -4.93 20.13
CA TYR A 502 29.44 -5.34 18.97
C TYR A 502 30.54 -4.34 18.62
N ALA A 503 30.44 -3.11 19.13
CA ALA A 503 31.45 -2.08 18.96
C ALA A 503 32.58 -2.12 19.99
N SER A 504 32.38 -2.75 21.16
CA SER A 504 33.37 -2.77 22.23
C SER A 504 34.73 -3.32 21.76
N GLY A 505 35.82 -2.60 22.06
CA GLY A 505 37.19 -2.96 21.66
C GLY A 505 37.56 -2.63 20.21
N ARG A 506 36.65 -2.05 19.44
CA ARG A 506 36.92 -1.58 18.07
C ARG A 506 37.18 -0.07 18.10
N SER A 507 38.02 0.42 17.19
CA SER A 507 38.23 1.88 17.03
C SER A 507 37.31 2.49 15.98
N ARG A 508 36.80 1.67 15.04
CA ARG A 508 36.06 2.09 13.85
C ARG A 508 34.98 1.06 13.46
N ILE A 509 33.82 1.56 13.04
CA ILE A 509 32.75 0.79 12.37
C ILE A 509 32.68 1.21 10.91
N ARG A 510 32.47 0.25 10.00
CA ARG A 510 32.41 0.48 8.55
C ARG A 510 31.11 0.00 7.95
N PHE A 511 30.57 0.79 7.03
CA PHE A 511 29.42 0.44 6.20
C PHE A 511 29.49 1.22 4.89
N ILE A 512 28.54 0.99 3.99
CA ILE A 512 28.45 1.69 2.70
C ILE A 512 27.15 2.49 2.69
N LEU A 513 27.24 3.76 2.31
CA LEU A 513 26.09 4.51 1.82
C LEU A 513 26.02 4.40 0.31
N LYS A 514 24.87 3.97 -0.19
CA LYS A 514 24.65 3.71 -1.61
C LYS A 514 23.57 4.63 -2.16
N VAL A 515 23.89 5.44 -3.16
CA VAL A 515 22.88 6.13 -3.97
C VAL A 515 22.54 5.24 -5.15
N VAL A 516 21.25 4.95 -5.30
CA VAL A 516 20.71 4.20 -6.44
C VAL A 516 19.71 5.07 -7.18
N SER A 517 19.63 4.90 -8.48
CA SER A 517 18.55 5.43 -9.30
C SER A 517 18.17 4.37 -10.33
N GLU A 518 17.00 4.49 -10.96
CA GLU A 518 16.61 3.49 -11.94
C GLU A 518 17.51 3.50 -13.17
N ASN A 519 18.07 4.65 -13.53
CA ASN A 519 18.72 4.87 -14.82
C ASN A 519 20.17 5.33 -14.76
N ALA A 520 20.80 5.42 -13.59
CA ALA A 520 22.24 5.66 -13.47
C ALA A 520 22.98 4.46 -12.88
N PRO A 521 24.30 4.35 -13.10
CA PRO A 521 25.16 3.50 -12.27
C PRO A 521 25.07 3.92 -10.80
N ASP A 522 25.11 2.92 -9.91
CA ASP A 522 25.08 3.14 -8.47
C ASP A 522 26.33 3.88 -7.98
N THR A 523 26.16 4.72 -6.96
CA THR A 523 27.26 5.37 -6.24
C THR A 523 27.40 4.72 -4.87
N ALA A 524 28.56 4.13 -4.58
CA ALA A 524 28.87 3.56 -3.27
C ALA A 524 29.93 4.40 -2.56
N LEU A 525 29.62 4.86 -1.35
CA LEU A 525 30.51 5.64 -0.50
C LEU A 525 30.80 4.86 0.79
N PRO A 526 32.02 4.33 0.98
CA PRO A 526 32.42 3.77 2.25
C PRO A 526 32.39 4.84 3.35
N VAL A 527 31.74 4.52 4.47
CA VAL A 527 31.66 5.38 5.65
C VAL A 527 32.35 4.69 6.80
N GLU A 528 33.10 5.47 7.57
CA GLU A 528 33.77 5.00 8.77
C GLU A 528 33.42 5.93 9.93
N LEU A 529 32.84 5.35 10.99
CA LEU A 529 32.48 6.08 12.20
C LEU A 529 33.46 5.72 13.32
N GLY A 530 33.91 6.74 14.05
CA GLY A 530 34.66 6.56 15.28
C GLY A 530 33.75 6.01 16.37
N LEU A 531 34.32 5.18 17.25
CA LEU A 531 33.62 4.66 18.41
C LEU A 531 33.84 5.53 19.63
#